data_AF-A0A933D342-F1
#
_entry.id   AF-A0A933D342-F1
#
_cell.length_a   1.000
_cell.length_b   1.000
_cell.length_c   1.000
_cell.angle_alpha   90.00
_cell.angle_beta   90.00
_cell.angle_gamma   90.00
#
_symmetry.space_group_name_H-M   'P 1'
#
loop_
_entity.id
_entity.type
_entity.pdbx_description
1 polymer ?
#
loop_
_entity_poly.entity_id
_entity_poly.type
_entity_poly.pdbx_seq_one_letter_code
_entity_poly.pdbx_strand_id
1 'polypeptide(L)'
;MFDTSNPEAPQVLKVLDLGKDSGPHYIALTRDEKRLVITDYFLNEDEAGKVHAEGDHKVHVALVSENDLALDQNFELDFNTAIASGPARPHGVTFK
;
A
#
# COMPACT_ATOMS: atom_id res chain seq x y z
N MET A 1 -0.05 1.31 11.88
CA MET A 1 0.98 2.11 12.58
C MET A 1 1.23 1.51 13.93
N PHE A 2 2.51 1.32 14.25
CA PHE A 2 2.93 0.88 15.58
C PHE A 2 3.77 1.97 16.22
N ASP A 3 3.57 2.21 17.51
CA ASP A 3 4.58 2.83 18.35
C ASP A 3 5.62 1.75 18.69
N THR A 4 6.85 1.97 18.26
CA THR A 4 7.99 1.07 18.50
C THR A 4 9.02 1.70 19.44
N SER A 5 8.65 2.71 20.22
CA SER A 5 9.53 3.34 21.22
C SER A 5 10.03 2.32 22.27
N ASN A 6 9.21 1.30 22.55
CA ASN A 6 9.66 0.05 23.14
C ASN A 6 9.58 -1.09 22.10
N PRO A 7 10.69 -1.50 21.48
CA PRO A 7 10.67 -2.51 20.40
C PRO A 7 10.26 -3.90 20.89
N GLU A 8 10.41 -4.20 22.18
CA GLU A 8 9.99 -5.49 22.77
C GLU A 8 8.48 -5.55 23.04
N ALA A 9 7.78 -4.41 22.97
CA ALA A 9 6.35 -4.32 23.23
C ALA A 9 5.66 -3.27 22.33
N PRO A 10 5.68 -3.46 21.00
CA PRO A 10 5.09 -2.51 20.06
C PRO A 10 3.59 -2.33 20.31
N GLN A 11 3.11 -1.09 20.29
CA GLN A 11 1.70 -0.78 20.50
C GLN A 11 1.04 -0.40 19.19
N VAL A 12 -0.14 -0.96 18.90
CA VAL A 12 -0.93 -0.55 17.73
C VAL A 12 -1.49 0.85 18.00
N LEU A 13 -1.09 1.83 17.18
CA LEU A 13 -1.65 3.18 17.23
C LEU A 13 -2.83 3.34 16.27
N LYS A 14 -2.70 2.82 15.05
CA LYS A 14 -3.68 3.01 13.98
C LYS A 14 -3.72 1.82 13.04
N VAL A 15 -4.93 1.40 12.67
CA VAL A 15 -5.20 0.54 11.51
C VAL A 15 -5.71 1.42 10.38
N LEU A 16 -5.12 1.28 9.19
CA LEU A 16 -5.56 1.95 7.98
C LEU A 16 -6.30 0.92 7.12
N ASP A 17 -7.58 1.14 6.88
CA ASP A 17 -8.39 0.32 5.98
C ASP A 17 -8.27 0.88 4.55
N LEU A 18 -7.84 0.05 3.61
CA LEU A 18 -7.69 0.39 2.18
C LEU A 18 -8.95 0.07 1.37
N GLY A 19 -9.92 -0.59 1.99
CA GLY A 19 -11.16 -0.99 1.37
C GLY A 19 -11.18 -2.45 0.92
N LYS A 20 -12.30 -2.82 0.30
CA LYS A 20 -12.55 -4.18 -0.16
C LYS A 20 -11.54 -4.57 -1.24
N ASP A 21 -11.13 -5.83 -1.22
CA ASP A 21 -10.25 -6.47 -2.21
C ASP A 21 -8.80 -5.94 -2.24
N SER A 22 -8.43 -5.00 -1.35
CA SER A 22 -7.04 -4.58 -1.17
C SER A 22 -6.17 -5.72 -0.64
N GLY A 23 -5.00 -5.90 -1.24
CA GLY A 23 -3.91 -6.78 -0.81
C GLY A 23 -2.59 -6.01 -0.82
N PRO A 24 -2.32 -5.16 0.19
CA PRO A 24 -1.12 -4.34 0.19
C PRO A 24 0.14 -5.20 0.22
N HIS A 25 1.06 -4.91 -0.70
CA HIS A 25 2.26 -5.73 -0.92
C HIS A 25 3.55 -5.01 -0.57
N TYR A 26 3.65 -3.78 -1.04
CA TYR A 26 4.82 -2.96 -0.83
C TYR A 26 4.42 -1.60 -0.28
N ILE A 27 5.15 -1.16 0.74
CA ILE A 27 4.97 0.15 1.37
C ILE A 27 6.29 0.90 1.39
N ALA A 28 6.24 2.21 1.15
CA ALA A 28 7.40 3.09 1.22
C ALA A 28 7.03 4.43 1.86
N LEU A 29 7.75 4.81 2.91
CA LEU A 29 7.61 6.11 3.56
C LEU A 29 8.47 7.14 2.83
N THR A 30 7.92 8.32 2.55
CA THR A 30 8.68 9.43 1.97
C THR A 30 9.75 9.93 2.94
N ARG A 31 10.80 10.57 2.41
CA ARG A 31 11.94 11.06 3.22
C ARG A 31 11.55 12.10 4.28
N ASP A 32 10.49 12.86 4.03
CA ASP A 32 9.94 13.82 4.99
C ASP A 32 8.98 13.18 6.00
N GLU A 33 8.78 11.87 5.90
CA GLU A 33 7.93 11.04 6.77
C GLU A 33 6.44 11.42 6.76
N LYS A 34 6.00 12.23 5.78
CA LYS A 34 4.61 12.72 5.72
C LYS A 34 3.67 11.86 4.90
N ARG A 35 4.19 10.97 4.05
CA ARG A 35 3.39 10.16 3.15
C ARG A 35 3.87 8.72 3.12
N LEU A 36 2.96 7.79 3.34
CA LEU A 36 3.17 6.37 3.12
C LEU A 36 2.53 6.00 1.78
N VAL A 37 3.35 5.58 0.82
CA VAL A 37 2.90 5.08 -0.48
C VAL A 37 2.76 3.56 -0.38
N ILE A 38 1.62 3.04 -0.83
CA ILE A 38 1.25 1.63 -0.73
C ILE A 38 0.90 1.17 -2.14
N THR A 39 1.56 0.14 -2.63
CA THR A 39 1.17 -0.53 -3.88
C THR A 39 0.45 -1.83 -3.55
N ASP A 40 -0.67 -2.04 -4.22
CA ASP A 40 -1.59 -3.11 -3.91
C ASP A 40 -1.56 -4.18 -5.00
N TYR A 41 -1.15 -5.38 -4.58
CA TYR A 41 -1.05 -6.63 -5.33
C TYR A 41 -0.19 -7.58 -4.48
N PHE A 42 -0.75 -8.35 -3.55
CA PHE A 42 0.06 -9.19 -2.65
C PHE A 42 0.89 -10.21 -3.43
N LEU A 43 0.22 -11.15 -4.12
CA LEU A 43 0.84 -12.10 -5.02
C LEU A 43 -0.26 -12.87 -5.76
N ASN A 44 -0.21 -12.87 -7.08
CA ASN A 44 -0.95 -13.81 -7.92
C ASN A 44 0.03 -14.55 -8.84
N GLU A 45 0.12 -15.85 -8.65
CA GLU A 45 0.95 -16.76 -9.45
C GLU A 45 0.20 -17.32 -10.68
N ASP A 46 -0.97 -16.75 -10.99
CA ASP A 46 -1.86 -17.11 -12.08
C ASP A 46 -2.15 -18.62 -12.08
N GLU A 47 -2.35 -19.24 -13.24
CA GLU A 47 -2.67 -20.68 -13.34
C GLU A 47 -1.53 -21.62 -12.90
N ALA A 48 -0.33 -21.08 -12.65
CA ALA A 48 0.86 -21.88 -12.40
C ALA A 48 1.17 -22.12 -10.91
N GLY A 49 0.73 -21.23 -10.02
CA GLY A 49 1.07 -21.30 -8.60
C GLY A 49 -0.09 -21.62 -7.66
N LYS A 50 0.12 -21.35 -6.38
CA LYS A 50 -0.82 -21.65 -5.29
C LYS A 50 -1.47 -20.41 -4.71
N VAL A 51 -0.84 -19.25 -4.89
CA VAL A 51 -1.33 -17.98 -4.37
C VAL A 51 -2.01 -17.21 -5.49
N HIS A 52 -3.28 -16.85 -5.28
CA HIS A 52 -4.10 -16.11 -6.24
C HIS A 52 -4.74 -14.88 -5.57
N ALA A 53 -3.92 -14.06 -4.91
CA ALA A 53 -4.35 -12.84 -4.25
C ALA A 53 -4.07 -11.64 -5.15
N GLU A 54 -5.08 -11.23 -5.92
CA GLU A 54 -4.95 -10.21 -6.96
C GLU A 54 -4.77 -8.79 -6.40
N GLY A 55 -5.39 -8.46 -5.27
CA GLY A 55 -5.42 -7.08 -4.79
C GLY A 55 -6.32 -6.20 -5.66
N ASP A 56 -6.23 -4.88 -5.48
CA ASP A 56 -7.01 -3.89 -6.23
C ASP A 56 -6.22 -3.19 -7.35
N HIS A 57 -4.92 -3.44 -7.45
CA HIS A 57 -3.97 -2.84 -8.41
C HIS A 57 -3.83 -1.32 -8.32
N LYS A 58 -4.19 -0.72 -7.18
CA LYS A 58 -4.08 0.72 -6.98
C LYS A 58 -2.79 1.08 -6.26
N VAL A 59 -2.44 2.36 -6.38
CA VAL A 59 -1.50 3.00 -5.47
C VAL A 59 -2.30 3.84 -4.50
N HIS A 60 -2.23 3.49 -3.22
CA HIS A 60 -2.80 4.25 -2.13
C HIS A 60 -1.73 5.16 -1.53
N VAL A 61 -2.12 6.37 -1.14
CA VAL A 61 -1.25 7.26 -0.37
C VAL A 61 -1.94 7.53 0.96
N ALA A 62 -1.24 7.28 2.06
CA ALA A 62 -1.68 7.70 3.38
C ALA A 62 -0.87 8.92 3.83
N LEU A 63 -1.57 9.94 4.32
CA LEU A 63 -1.00 11.03 5.08
C LEU A 63 -0.61 10.53 6.47
N VAL A 64 0.61 10.84 6.87
CA VAL A 64 1.21 10.39 8.12
C VAL A 64 1.28 11.56 9.10
N SER A 65 0.91 11.29 10.35
CA SER A 65 1.14 12.18 11.49
C SER A 65 1.67 11.37 12.67
N GLU A 66 2.01 12.05 13.78
CA GLU A 66 2.65 11.43 14.94
C GLU A 66 1.92 10.17 15.47
N ASN A 67 0.58 10.18 15.45
CA ASN A 67 -0.23 9.09 16.00
C ASN A 67 -1.36 8.65 15.06
N ASP A 68 -1.32 9.06 13.79
CA ASP A 68 -2.42 8.76 12.85
C ASP A 68 -1.94 8.50 11.42
N LEU A 69 -2.75 7.72 10.71
CA LEU A 69 -2.68 7.47 9.27
C LEU A 69 -4.06 7.71 8.68
N ALA A 70 -4.13 8.52 7.63
CA ALA A 70 -5.37 8.79 6.90
C ALA A 70 -5.14 8.67 5.39
N LEU A 71 -6.03 8.01 4.67
CA LEU A 71 -5.96 7.95 3.21
C LEU A 71 -6.08 9.35 2.59
N ASP A 72 -5.18 9.68 1.68
CA ASP A 72 -5.28 10.86 0.83
C ASP A 72 -6.31 10.61 -0.27
N GLN A 73 -7.53 11.09 -0.05
CA GLN A 73 -8.66 10.93 -0.98
C GLN A 73 -8.48 11.68 -2.31
N ASN A 74 -7.44 12.52 -2.45
CA ASN A 74 -7.17 13.25 -3.69
C ASN A 74 -6.16 12.55 -4.58
N PHE A 75 -5.54 11.46 -4.12
CA PHE A 75 -4.60 10.68 -4.91
C PHE A 75 -5.30 9.49 -5.55
N GLU A 76 -5.23 9.38 -6.87
CA GLU A 76 -5.81 8.28 -7.63
C GLU A 76 -4.83 7.79 -8.69
N LEU A 77 -4.45 6.52 -8.59
CA LEU A 77 -3.69 5.83 -9.62
C LEU A 77 -4.10 4.35 -9.63
N ASP A 78 -4.77 3.95 -10.71
CA ASP A 78 -5.33 2.61 -10.89
C ASP A 78 -4.65 1.91 -12.08
N PHE A 79 -3.84 0.88 -11.78
CA PHE A 79 -3.10 0.15 -12.82
C PHE A 79 -3.97 -0.80 -13.65
N ASN A 80 -5.27 -0.95 -13.35
CA ASN A 80 -6.19 -1.61 -14.27
C ASN A 80 -6.41 -0.78 -15.54
N THR A 81 -6.22 0.55 -15.47
CA THR A 81 -6.49 1.47 -16.58
C THR A 81 -5.34 2.40 -16.95
N ALA A 82 -4.32 2.55 -16.09
CA ALA A 82 -3.23 3.50 -16.29
C ALA A 82 -2.31 3.19 -17.49
N ILE A 83 -2.28 1.94 -17.97
CA ILE A 83 -1.38 1.48 -19.04
C ILE A 83 -2.18 1.01 -20.25
N ALA A 84 -1.82 1.52 -21.44
CA ALA A 84 -2.56 1.25 -22.69
C ALA A 84 -2.55 -0.23 -23.12
N SER A 85 -1.54 -1.01 -22.71
CA SER A 85 -1.44 -2.44 -23.02
C SER A 85 -2.32 -3.33 -22.15
N GLY A 86 -3.02 -2.77 -21.16
CA GLY A 86 -3.91 -3.49 -20.25
C GLY A 86 -3.48 -3.38 -18.78
N PRO A 87 -4.18 -4.11 -17.89
CA PRO A 87 -3.91 -4.11 -16.46
C PRO A 87 -2.48 -4.49 -16.11
N ALA A 88 -1.96 -3.88 -15.05
CA ALA A 88 -0.65 -4.18 -14.51
C ALA A 88 -0.69 -4.29 -12.97
N ARG A 89 0.29 -5.01 -12.42
CA ARG A 89 0.42 -5.29 -10.99
C ARG A 89 1.55 -4.42 -10.41
N PRO A 90 1.24 -3.33 -9.69
CA PRO A 90 2.27 -2.47 -9.13
C PRO A 90 3.03 -3.19 -8.00
N HIS A 91 4.35 -2.99 -7.92
CA HIS A 91 5.20 -3.65 -6.94
C HIS A 91 6.10 -2.62 -6.22
N GLY A 92 7.39 -2.55 -6.54
CA GLY A 92 8.32 -1.62 -5.90
C GLY A 92 8.11 -0.17 -6.34
N VAL A 93 8.31 0.77 -5.41
CA VAL A 93 8.35 2.21 -5.67
C VAL A 93 9.65 2.81 -5.13
N THR A 94 10.13 3.88 -5.75
CA THR A 94 11.28 4.65 -5.27
C THR A 94 11.02 6.15 -5.40
N PHE A 95 11.61 6.93 -4.51
CA PHE A 95 11.53 8.38 -4.50
C PHE A 95 12.86 8.98 -4.99
N LYS A 96 12.77 10.02 -5.81
CA LYS A 96 13.94 10.81 -6.23
C LYS A 96 14.27 11.87 -5.19
#